data_AF-A0A0E0DN63-F1
#
_entry.id   AF-A0A0E0DN63-F1
#
_cell.length_a   1.000
_cell.length_b   1.000
_cell.length_c   1.000
_cell.angle_alpha   90.00
_cell.angle_beta   90.00
_cell.angle_gamma   90.00
#
_symmetry.space_group_name_H-M   'P 1'
#
loop_
_entity.id
_entity.type
_entity.pdbx_description
1 polymer ?
#
loop_
_entity_poly.entity_id
_entity_poly.type
_entity_poly.pdbx_seq_one_letter_code
_entity_poly.pdbx_strand_id
1 'polypeptide(L)'
;MHIYKEQEAEPSTGLMMPEPAPAASPGSGGSGGSGSVGAEKIGSRGKIEIKRIENTTNRQVTFCKRRNGLLKKAYELSVLCDAEVALVVFSSRGRLYEYSNNSVKETIERYKKANSDTSNASIVAEINAQHYQQEAAKLKQQITNLQNSNRTLVGDNITTMNHRELKQLEGRLDKGLGKIRARKNELLCAEIEYMQRRETELQNDNMYLKSKVAESERGLQTVNMMGSASTSEYVQNMIHYDPRNFLQFNIMQQPQYYPEQEDRKAFMSDER
;
A
#
# COMPACT_ATOMS: atom_id res chain seq x y z
N MET A 1 -23.99 -14.95 11.24
CA MET A 1 -23.62 -14.08 12.37
C MET A 1 -23.00 -12.81 11.79
N HIS A 2 -23.56 -11.67 12.21
CA HIS A 2 -23.18 -10.25 12.08
C HIS A 2 -21.78 -9.84 11.53
N ILE A 3 -21.51 -8.64 11.00
CA ILE A 3 -22.21 -7.38 10.62
C ILE A 3 -21.08 -6.53 9.99
N TYR A 4 -21.32 -5.78 8.90
CA TYR A 4 -20.84 -4.40 8.67
C TYR A 4 -21.77 -3.79 7.60
N LYS A 5 -22.84 -3.11 8.02
CA LYS A 5 -23.03 -1.65 8.15
C LYS A 5 -23.13 -0.89 6.82
N GLU A 6 -24.37 -0.45 6.56
CA GLU A 6 -24.82 0.53 5.58
C GLU A 6 -24.04 1.85 5.61
N GLN A 7 -23.84 2.41 4.42
CA GLN A 7 -23.93 3.84 4.20
C GLN A 7 -24.77 4.07 2.94
N GLU A 8 -25.86 4.79 3.12
CA GLU A 8 -27.00 4.96 2.22
C GLU A 8 -26.60 5.60 0.88
N ALA A 9 -27.09 5.01 -0.21
CA ALA A 9 -27.11 5.63 -1.53
C ALA A 9 -28.55 6.11 -1.80
N GLU A 10 -28.77 7.42 -1.70
CA GLU A 10 -29.99 8.09 -2.14
C GLU A 10 -30.31 7.77 -3.62
N PRO A 11 -31.59 7.58 -3.98
CA PRO A 11 -31.98 7.22 -5.34
C PRO A 11 -31.89 8.47 -6.22
N SER A 12 -30.93 8.49 -7.15
CA SER A 12 -30.88 9.55 -8.15
C SER A 12 -32.04 9.36 -9.14
N THR A 13 -33.01 10.24 -8.96
CA THR A 13 -34.22 10.44 -9.75
C THR A 13 -33.93 10.43 -11.25
N GLY A 14 -34.74 9.67 -11.98
CA GLY A 14 -34.77 9.69 -13.44
C GLY A 14 -34.99 11.10 -13.95
N LEU A 15 -34.01 11.62 -14.71
CA LEU A 15 -34.17 12.84 -15.48
C LEU A 15 -34.90 12.50 -16.78
N MET A 16 -36.23 12.53 -16.68
CA MET A 16 -37.15 12.65 -17.80
C MET A 16 -36.83 13.96 -18.54
N MET A 17 -36.57 13.86 -19.85
CA MET A 17 -36.35 15.02 -20.73
C MET A 17 -37.65 15.82 -20.84
N PRO A 18 -37.63 17.16 -20.74
CA PRO A 18 -38.84 17.96 -20.91
C PRO A 18 -39.23 18.11 -22.39
N GLU A 19 -40.53 17.96 -22.64
CA GLU A 19 -41.23 18.18 -23.92
C GLU A 19 -41.24 19.69 -24.29
N PRO A 20 -41.17 20.06 -25.58
CA PRO A 20 -41.20 21.47 -26.00
C PRO A 20 -42.61 22.07 -26.01
N ALA A 21 -42.76 23.26 -25.41
CA ALA A 21 -44.02 24.03 -25.38
C ALA A 21 -44.40 24.64 -26.76
N PRO A 22 -45.71 24.84 -27.04
CA PRO A 22 -46.18 25.29 -28.34
C PRO A 22 -46.11 26.81 -28.56
N ALA A 23 -45.99 27.19 -29.83
CA ALA A 23 -45.84 28.57 -30.31
C ALA A 23 -47.14 29.40 -30.23
N ALA A 24 -47.02 30.66 -29.81
CA ALA A 24 -48.11 31.65 -29.84
C ALA A 24 -47.92 32.64 -31.01
N SER A 25 -49.02 32.90 -31.73
CA SER A 25 -49.14 33.81 -32.88
C SER A 25 -49.12 35.30 -32.48
N PRO A 26 -48.79 36.25 -33.39
CA PRO A 26 -48.58 37.65 -33.04
C PRO A 26 -49.87 38.48 -33.09
N GLY A 27 -50.07 39.31 -32.06
CA GLY A 27 -51.08 40.36 -32.00
C GLY A 27 -50.52 41.73 -32.43
N SER A 28 -51.34 42.47 -33.17
CA SER A 28 -51.13 43.81 -33.72
C SER A 28 -51.21 44.94 -32.67
N GLY A 29 -50.38 45.97 -32.81
CA GLY A 29 -50.56 47.26 -32.15
C GLY A 29 -49.30 48.13 -32.21
N GLY A 30 -49.34 49.25 -32.94
CA GLY A 30 -48.22 50.20 -33.06
C GLY A 30 -48.42 51.45 -32.19
N SER A 31 -47.31 52.16 -31.91
CA SER A 31 -47.16 53.62 -31.98
C SER A 31 -45.86 54.11 -31.32
N GLY A 32 -45.06 54.89 -32.06
CA GLY A 32 -44.25 56.00 -31.54
C GLY A 32 -42.86 55.71 -30.94
N GLY A 33 -41.82 56.39 -31.47
CA GLY A 33 -40.56 56.62 -30.74
C GLY A 33 -39.29 56.48 -31.58
N SER A 34 -38.71 57.61 -31.96
CA SER A 34 -37.45 57.80 -32.69
C SER A 34 -36.19 57.26 -31.99
N GLY A 35 -35.30 56.60 -32.74
CA GLY A 35 -33.90 56.38 -32.33
C GLY A 35 -33.24 55.13 -32.94
N SER A 36 -32.38 55.34 -33.93
CA SER A 36 -31.31 54.42 -34.38
C SER A 36 -30.50 53.88 -33.18
N VAL A 37 -30.06 52.61 -33.07
CA VAL A 37 -29.06 51.90 -33.90
C VAL A 37 -29.10 50.39 -33.56
N GLY A 38 -29.15 49.54 -34.59
CA GLY A 38 -28.47 48.22 -34.67
C GLY A 38 -28.74 47.12 -33.65
N ALA A 39 -29.82 46.34 -33.84
CA ALA A 39 -29.89 44.98 -33.30
C ALA A 39 -29.12 44.03 -34.24
N GLU A 40 -27.86 43.73 -33.90
CA GLU A 40 -27.07 42.72 -34.60
C GLU A 40 -27.68 41.33 -34.42
N LYS A 41 -27.92 40.64 -35.54
CA LYS A 41 -28.28 39.21 -35.59
C LYS A 41 -27.19 38.37 -34.92
N ILE A 42 -27.40 37.95 -33.68
CA ILE A 42 -26.59 36.90 -33.06
C ILE A 42 -27.02 35.55 -33.64
N GLY A 43 -26.08 34.83 -34.23
CA GLY A 43 -26.20 33.38 -34.40
C GLY A 43 -26.16 32.85 -35.83
N SER A 44 -25.17 33.25 -36.63
CA SER A 44 -24.75 32.42 -37.77
C SER A 44 -23.51 31.62 -37.42
N ARG A 45 -23.47 30.35 -37.85
CA ARG A 45 -22.31 29.46 -37.67
C ARG A 45 -21.16 29.96 -38.56
N GLY A 46 -20.31 30.82 -38.01
CA GLY A 46 -19.13 31.33 -38.72
C GLY A 46 -18.23 30.19 -39.19
N LYS A 47 -17.78 30.26 -40.46
CA LYS A 47 -16.75 29.37 -40.99
C LYS A 47 -15.45 29.65 -40.23
N ILE A 48 -14.80 28.59 -39.75
CA ILE A 48 -13.49 28.68 -39.09
C ILE A 48 -12.47 27.85 -39.87
N GLU A 49 -11.21 28.29 -39.89
CA GLU A 49 -10.11 27.55 -40.49
C GLU A 49 -9.81 26.27 -39.70
N ILE A 50 -9.40 25.19 -40.39
CA ILE A 50 -8.98 23.93 -39.75
C ILE A 50 -7.51 24.08 -39.31
N LYS A 51 -7.33 24.77 -38.19
CA LYS A 51 -6.07 24.90 -37.45
C LYS A 51 -6.34 24.96 -35.95
N ARG A 52 -5.28 24.87 -35.12
CA ARG A 52 -5.41 25.01 -33.66
C ARG A 52 -6.00 26.38 -33.33
N ILE A 53 -7.03 26.40 -32.46
CA ILE A 53 -7.62 27.66 -31.96
C ILE A 53 -6.72 28.17 -30.84
N GLU A 54 -6.08 29.33 -31.03
CA GLU A 54 -5.13 29.88 -30.05
C GLU A 54 -5.82 30.45 -28.81
N ASN A 55 -6.95 31.14 -28.98
CA ASN A 55 -7.72 31.66 -27.86
C ASN A 55 -8.28 30.51 -26.99
N THR A 56 -7.84 30.44 -25.73
CA THR A 56 -8.18 29.36 -24.79
C THR A 56 -9.67 29.24 -24.51
N THR A 57 -10.38 30.35 -24.35
CA THR A 57 -11.84 30.36 -24.10
C THR A 57 -12.60 29.83 -25.31
N ASN A 58 -12.29 30.34 -26.51
CA ASN A 58 -12.91 29.88 -27.75
C ASN A 58 -12.59 28.40 -28.02
N ARG A 59 -11.36 27.98 -27.73
CA ARG A 59 -10.93 26.57 -27.84
C ARG A 59 -11.72 25.68 -26.89
N GLN A 60 -11.92 26.09 -25.64
CA GLN A 60 -12.70 25.33 -24.66
C GLN A 60 -14.17 25.20 -25.07
N VAL A 61 -14.81 26.30 -25.46
CA VAL A 61 -16.20 26.29 -25.93
C VAL A 61 -16.35 25.42 -27.18
N THR A 62 -15.41 25.54 -28.13
CA THR A 62 -15.42 24.73 -29.35
C THR A 62 -15.18 23.26 -29.06
N PHE A 63 -14.27 22.92 -28.14
CA PHE A 63 -14.06 21.54 -27.69
C PHE A 63 -15.34 20.95 -27.13
N CYS A 64 -16.02 21.65 -26.21
CA CYS A 64 -17.29 21.18 -25.63
C CYS A 64 -18.35 20.93 -26.72
N LYS A 65 -18.52 21.86 -27.66
CA LYS A 65 -19.49 21.73 -28.76
C LYS A 65 -19.14 20.60 -29.72
N ARG A 66 -17.88 20.53 -30.20
CA ARG A 66 -17.43 19.52 -31.16
C ARG A 66 -17.39 18.13 -30.57
N ARG A 67 -16.88 17.98 -29.34
CA ARG A 67 -16.89 16.71 -28.61
C ARG A 67 -18.32 16.17 -28.47
N ASN A 68 -19.26 17.00 -28.02
CA ASN A 68 -20.66 16.58 -27.89
C ASN A 68 -21.29 16.25 -29.25
N GLY A 69 -20.98 17.03 -30.29
CA GLY A 69 -21.43 16.73 -31.65
C GLY A 69 -20.88 15.41 -32.19
N LEU A 70 -19.60 15.12 -31.91
CA LEU A 70 -18.94 13.87 -32.31
C LEU A 70 -19.51 12.67 -31.56
N LEU A 71 -19.74 12.78 -30.25
CA LEU A 71 -20.40 11.75 -29.45
C LEU A 71 -21.79 11.43 -29.96
N LYS A 72 -22.59 12.45 -30.30
CA LYS A 72 -23.91 12.26 -30.92
C LYS A 72 -23.83 11.53 -32.26
N LYS A 73 -22.85 11.89 -33.10
CA LYS A 73 -22.64 11.23 -34.40
C LYS A 73 -22.20 9.78 -34.25
N ALA A 74 -21.32 9.48 -33.28
CA ALA A 74 -20.91 8.12 -32.97
C ALA A 74 -22.10 7.26 -32.50
N TYR A 75 -22.97 7.83 -31.64
CA TYR A 75 -24.21 7.20 -31.22
C TYR A 75 -25.17 6.93 -32.38
N GLU A 76 -25.47 7.96 -33.18
CA GLU A 76 -26.33 7.83 -34.36
C GLU A 76 -25.83 6.73 -35.31
N LEU A 77 -24.52 6.70 -35.61
CA LEU A 77 -23.92 5.68 -36.47
C LEU A 77 -24.09 4.27 -35.89
N SER A 78 -23.81 4.10 -34.59
CA SER A 78 -23.93 2.80 -33.94
C SER A 78 -25.36 2.25 -33.97
N VAL A 79 -26.36 3.11 -33.76
CA VAL A 79 -27.77 2.70 -33.72
C VAL A 79 -28.35 2.51 -35.12
N LEU A 80 -28.10 3.45 -36.04
CA LEU A 80 -28.70 3.43 -37.38
C LEU A 80 -28.14 2.31 -38.26
N CYS A 81 -26.88 1.93 -38.04
CA CYS A 81 -26.19 0.97 -38.89
C CYS A 81 -25.79 -0.32 -38.14
N ASP A 82 -26.22 -0.48 -36.88
CA ASP A 82 -25.80 -1.59 -36.01
C ASP A 82 -24.26 -1.78 -36.01
N ALA A 83 -23.54 -0.66 -36.03
CA ALA A 83 -22.10 -0.64 -36.13
C ALA A 83 -21.46 -0.64 -34.74
N GLU A 84 -20.44 -1.47 -34.52
CA GLU A 84 -19.61 -1.36 -33.33
C GLU A 84 -18.73 -0.10 -33.41
N VAL A 85 -18.93 0.81 -32.46
CA VAL A 85 -18.26 2.11 -32.44
C VAL A 85 -17.73 2.36 -31.03
N ALA A 86 -16.44 2.69 -30.94
CA ALA A 86 -15.83 3.26 -29.73
C ALA A 86 -15.16 4.60 -30.06
N LEU A 87 -15.38 5.60 -29.22
CA LEU A 87 -14.79 6.93 -29.32
C LEU A 87 -14.16 7.30 -27.98
N VAL A 88 -12.89 7.72 -28.01
CA VAL A 88 -12.12 8.15 -26.85
C VAL A 88 -11.55 9.54 -27.12
N VAL A 89 -11.81 10.50 -26.22
CA VAL A 89 -11.36 11.89 -26.35
C VAL A 89 -10.75 12.35 -25.02
N PHE A 90 -9.47 12.71 -25.04
CA PHE A 90 -8.82 13.38 -23.93
C PHE A 90 -8.82 14.89 -24.14
N SER A 91 -9.24 15.65 -23.12
CA SER A 91 -9.02 17.09 -23.11
C SER A 91 -7.54 17.42 -22.86
N SER A 92 -7.13 18.65 -23.17
CA SER A 92 -5.77 19.14 -22.85
C SER A 92 -5.45 19.15 -21.35
N ARG A 93 -6.45 18.96 -20.48
CA ARG A 93 -6.31 18.82 -19.02
C ARG A 93 -6.31 17.36 -18.56
N GLY A 94 -6.25 16.41 -19.48
CA GLY A 94 -6.25 14.97 -19.18
C GLY A 94 -7.62 14.37 -18.87
N ARG A 95 -8.72 15.16 -18.86
CA ARG A 95 -10.07 14.60 -18.64
C ARG A 95 -10.48 13.72 -19.82
N LEU A 96 -10.89 12.48 -19.52
CA LEU A 96 -11.41 11.50 -20.45
C LEU A 96 -12.90 11.74 -20.74
N TYR A 97 -13.27 11.65 -22.01
CA TYR A 97 -14.65 11.59 -22.47
C TYR A 97 -14.74 10.46 -23.49
N GLU A 98 -15.67 9.53 -23.29
CA GLU A 98 -15.77 8.35 -24.13
C GLU A 98 -17.22 7.99 -24.45
N TYR A 99 -17.37 7.20 -25.50
CA TYR A 99 -18.60 6.55 -25.90
C TYR A 99 -18.27 5.18 -26.50
N SER A 100 -19.05 4.16 -26.14
CA SER A 100 -19.07 2.87 -26.81
C SER A 100 -20.47 2.29 -26.71
N ASN A 101 -20.93 1.61 -27.77
CA ASN A 101 -22.18 0.84 -27.72
C ASN A 101 -22.03 -0.49 -26.97
N ASN A 102 -20.79 -0.93 -26.73
CA ASN A 102 -20.45 -2.06 -25.89
C ASN A 102 -19.33 -1.64 -24.92
N SER A 103 -18.16 -2.27 -24.97
CA SER A 103 -17.00 -1.90 -24.17
C SER A 103 -15.88 -1.33 -25.05
N VAL A 104 -15.30 -0.20 -24.61
CA VAL A 104 -14.10 0.38 -25.24
C VAL A 104 -12.96 -0.64 -25.25
N LYS A 105 -12.81 -1.41 -24.17
CA LYS A 105 -11.79 -2.47 -24.06
C LYS A 105 -12.01 -3.55 -25.11
N GLU A 106 -13.24 -4.04 -25.25
CA GLU A 106 -13.58 -5.09 -26.21
C GLU A 106 -13.41 -4.62 -27.67
N THR A 107 -13.80 -3.37 -27.97
CA THR A 107 -13.60 -2.79 -29.30
C THR A 107 -12.10 -2.67 -29.62
N ILE A 108 -11.28 -2.25 -28.66
CA ILE A 108 -9.81 -2.18 -28.80
C ILE A 108 -9.22 -3.58 -28.98
N GLU A 109 -9.69 -4.58 -28.24
CA GLU A 109 -9.24 -5.96 -28.39
C GLU A 109 -9.58 -6.53 -29.76
N ARG A 110 -10.80 -6.27 -30.27
CA ARG A 110 -11.20 -6.64 -31.62
C ARG A 110 -10.36 -5.93 -32.69
N TYR A 111 -10.08 -4.65 -32.53
CA TYR A 111 -9.17 -3.90 -33.40
C TYR A 111 -7.76 -4.51 -33.40
N LYS A 112 -7.22 -4.84 -32.23
CA LYS A 112 -5.92 -5.50 -32.10
C LYS A 112 -5.89 -6.86 -32.82
N LYS A 113 -6.97 -7.64 -32.73
CA LYS A 113 -7.11 -8.92 -33.43
C LYS A 113 -7.22 -8.75 -34.96
N ALA A 114 -8.02 -7.78 -35.42
CA ALA A 114 -8.12 -7.48 -36.85
C ALA A 114 -6.78 -6.98 -37.43
N ASN A 115 -6.00 -6.22 -36.65
CA ASN A 115 -4.66 -5.78 -37.04
C ASN A 115 -3.57 -6.82 -36.81
N SER A 116 -3.78 -7.88 -36.01
CA SER A 116 -2.81 -8.96 -35.88
C SER A 116 -2.71 -9.80 -37.15
N ASP A 117 -3.80 -9.88 -37.91
CA ASP A 117 -3.81 -10.50 -39.23
C ASP A 117 -3.03 -9.66 -40.28
N THR A 118 -2.70 -8.41 -39.95
CA THR A 118 -1.91 -7.47 -40.77
C THR A 118 -0.65 -7.01 -40.02
N SER A 119 0.33 -7.91 -39.89
CA SER A 119 1.78 -7.71 -39.60
C SER A 119 2.25 -6.85 -38.41
N ASN A 120 1.40 -6.05 -37.77
CA ASN A 120 1.78 -5.05 -36.77
C ASN A 120 1.68 -5.56 -35.32
N ALA A 121 0.84 -6.56 -35.04
CA ALA A 121 0.79 -7.16 -33.70
C ALA A 121 2.05 -7.98 -33.39
N SER A 122 2.69 -8.57 -34.40
CA SER A 122 3.98 -9.26 -34.27
C SER A 122 5.06 -8.30 -33.77
N ILE A 123 5.10 -7.07 -34.29
CA ILE A 123 6.09 -6.06 -33.91
C ILE A 123 5.92 -5.63 -32.45
N VAL A 124 4.68 -5.41 -31.99
CA VAL A 124 4.42 -5.03 -30.59
C VAL A 124 4.72 -6.18 -29.62
N ALA A 125 4.37 -7.41 -29.99
CA ALA A 125 4.72 -8.59 -29.21
C ALA A 125 6.25 -8.79 -29.13
N GLU A 126 6.95 -8.56 -30.23
CA GLU A 126 8.42 -8.63 -30.31
C GLU A 126 9.10 -7.54 -29.46
N ILE A 127 8.63 -6.29 -29.53
CA ILE A 127 9.15 -5.20 -28.67
C ILE A 127 8.95 -5.53 -27.19
N ASN A 128 7.77 -6.03 -26.80
CA ASN A 128 7.50 -6.41 -25.42
C ASN A 128 8.37 -7.60 -24.97
N ALA A 129 8.54 -8.61 -25.83
CA ALA A 129 9.41 -9.76 -25.55
C ALA A 129 10.87 -9.33 -25.37
N GLN A 130 11.39 -8.45 -26.24
CA GLN A 130 12.73 -7.89 -26.13
C GLN A 130 12.90 -7.08 -24.85
N HIS A 131 11.90 -6.26 -24.46
CA HIS A 131 11.92 -5.52 -23.22
C HIS A 131 12.04 -6.46 -22.00
N TYR A 132 11.19 -7.48 -21.90
CA TYR A 132 11.27 -8.44 -20.80
C TYR A 132 12.58 -9.25 -20.79
N GLN A 133 13.12 -9.56 -21.97
CA GLN A 133 14.42 -10.22 -22.08
C GLN A 133 15.57 -9.34 -21.56
N GLN A 134 15.54 -8.03 -21.84
CA GLN A 134 16.52 -7.08 -21.32
C GLN A 134 16.41 -6.94 -19.79
N GLU A 135 15.20 -6.82 -19.26
CA GLU A 135 14.97 -6.75 -17.80
C GLU A 135 15.44 -8.04 -17.11
N ALA A 136 15.14 -9.21 -17.67
CA ALA A 136 15.65 -10.48 -17.16
C ALA A 136 17.18 -10.56 -17.19
N ALA A 137 17.82 -10.06 -18.24
CA ALA A 137 19.29 -10.02 -18.33
C ALA A 137 19.90 -9.08 -17.28
N LYS A 138 19.31 -7.91 -17.05
CA LYS A 138 19.74 -6.99 -15.99
C LYS A 138 19.62 -7.63 -14.61
N LEU A 139 18.50 -8.29 -14.32
CA LEU A 139 18.29 -8.99 -13.05
C LEU A 139 19.29 -10.13 -12.85
N LYS A 140 19.54 -10.93 -13.90
CA LYS A 140 20.58 -11.98 -13.85
C LYS A 140 21.96 -11.41 -13.54
N GLN A 141 22.32 -10.29 -14.18
CA GLN A 141 23.59 -9.61 -13.91
C GLN A 141 23.68 -9.10 -12.46
N GLN A 142 22.60 -8.53 -11.91
CA GLN A 142 22.55 -8.11 -10.51
C GLN A 142 22.74 -9.28 -9.55
N ILE A 143 22.09 -10.42 -9.81
CA ILE A 143 22.25 -11.64 -9.03
C ILE A 143 23.71 -12.10 -9.06
N THR A 144 24.32 -12.18 -10.24
CA THR A 144 25.73 -12.56 -10.38
C THR A 144 26.66 -11.60 -9.63
N ASN A 145 26.42 -10.30 -9.70
CA ASN A 145 27.22 -9.30 -8.99
C ASN A 145 27.10 -9.44 -7.47
N LEU A 146 25.88 -9.67 -6.95
CA LEU A 146 25.65 -9.90 -5.53
C LEU A 146 26.31 -11.20 -5.05
N GLN A 147 26.17 -12.28 -5.81
CA GLN A 147 26.81 -13.56 -5.52
C GLN A 147 28.34 -13.45 -5.50
N ASN A 148 28.92 -12.75 -6.48
CA ASN A 148 30.36 -12.50 -6.53
C ASN A 148 30.82 -11.64 -5.34
N SER A 149 30.09 -10.58 -5.00
CA SER A 149 30.40 -9.78 -3.82
C SER A 149 30.32 -10.60 -2.53
N ASN A 150 29.37 -11.54 -2.43
CA ASN A 150 29.23 -12.39 -1.25
C ASN A 150 30.40 -13.38 -1.15
N ARG A 151 30.78 -14.04 -2.26
CA ARG A 151 31.98 -14.87 -2.34
C ARG A 151 33.24 -14.13 -1.90
N THR A 152 33.41 -12.89 -2.36
CA THR A 152 34.54 -12.05 -1.95
C THR A 152 34.51 -11.72 -0.45
N LEU A 153 33.34 -11.43 0.12
CA LEU A 153 33.20 -11.15 1.56
C LEU A 153 33.45 -12.38 2.44
N VAL A 154 33.05 -13.57 1.98
CA VAL A 154 33.28 -14.85 2.68
C VAL A 154 34.72 -15.33 2.54
N GLY A 155 35.41 -14.88 1.49
CA GLY A 155 36.83 -15.11 1.27
C GLY A 155 37.17 -16.12 0.17
N ASP A 156 36.16 -16.62 -0.56
CA ASP A 156 36.34 -17.66 -1.58
C ASP A 156 37.18 -17.21 -2.79
N ASN A 157 37.17 -15.91 -3.11
CA ASN A 157 37.82 -15.35 -4.31
C ASN A 157 39.07 -14.49 -4.00
N ILE A 158 39.61 -14.58 -2.78
CA ILE A 158 40.74 -13.74 -2.33
C ILE A 158 41.99 -13.94 -3.20
N THR A 159 42.24 -15.14 -3.71
CA THR A 159 43.43 -15.49 -4.51
C THR A 159 43.51 -14.76 -5.84
N THR A 160 42.38 -14.31 -6.38
CA THR A 160 42.28 -13.61 -7.66
C THR A 160 42.30 -12.08 -7.53
N MET A 161 42.30 -11.55 -6.31
CA MET A 161 42.24 -10.11 -6.04
C MET A 161 43.62 -9.47 -6.02
N ASN A 162 43.72 -8.25 -6.51
CA ASN A 162 44.95 -7.46 -6.38
C ASN A 162 45.03 -6.80 -4.99
N HIS A 163 46.22 -6.28 -4.64
CA HIS A 163 46.47 -5.66 -3.33
C HIS A 163 45.50 -4.52 -2.99
N ARG A 164 45.14 -3.70 -3.98
CA ARG A 164 44.21 -2.56 -3.78
C ARG A 164 42.81 -3.06 -3.42
N GLU A 165 42.33 -4.08 -4.10
CA GLU A 165 41.03 -4.69 -3.85
C GLU A 165 40.98 -5.39 -2.48
N LEU A 166 42.06 -6.08 -2.11
CA LEU A 166 42.20 -6.70 -0.78
C LEU A 166 42.14 -5.67 0.34
N LYS A 167 42.86 -4.56 0.20
CA LYS A 167 42.81 -3.45 1.18
C LYS A 167 41.42 -2.80 1.29
N GLN A 168 40.69 -2.72 0.18
CA GLN A 168 39.29 -2.25 0.21
C GLN A 168 38.36 -3.25 0.90
N LEU A 169 38.55 -4.55 0.66
CA LEU A 169 37.79 -5.61 1.31
C LEU A 169 38.01 -5.60 2.82
N GLU A 170 39.27 -5.55 3.27
CA GLU A 170 39.67 -5.42 4.67
C GLU A 170 38.96 -4.23 5.33
N GLY A 171 39.09 -3.03 4.75
CA GLY A 171 38.44 -1.84 5.29
C GLY A 171 36.91 -1.90 5.33
N ARG A 172 36.27 -2.67 4.44
CA ARG A 172 34.82 -2.92 4.50
C ARG A 172 34.46 -3.87 5.63
N LEU A 173 35.23 -4.95 5.80
CA LEU A 173 35.04 -5.94 6.86
C LEU A 173 35.26 -5.32 8.24
N ASP A 174 36.31 -4.52 8.42
CA ASP A 174 36.59 -3.82 9.69
C ASP A 174 35.45 -2.90 10.11
N LYS A 175 34.92 -2.10 9.17
CA LYS A 175 33.75 -1.24 9.42
C LYS A 175 32.51 -2.06 9.77
N GLY A 176 32.28 -3.17 9.07
CA GLY A 176 31.17 -4.09 9.35
C GLY A 176 31.27 -4.72 10.74
N LEU A 177 32.45 -5.26 11.07
CA LEU A 177 32.75 -5.84 12.38
C LEU A 177 32.65 -4.81 13.50
N GLY A 178 33.10 -3.57 13.27
CA GLY A 178 32.95 -2.48 14.21
C GLY A 178 31.48 -2.21 14.57
N LYS A 179 30.60 -2.17 13.57
CA LYS A 179 29.14 -2.01 13.78
C LYS A 179 28.54 -3.18 14.55
N ILE A 180 28.90 -4.41 14.19
CA ILE A 180 28.40 -5.62 14.85
C ILE A 180 28.83 -5.62 16.33
N ARG A 181 30.11 -5.33 16.61
CA ARG A 181 30.63 -5.26 17.98
C ARG A 181 29.96 -4.16 18.80
N ALA A 182 29.78 -2.97 18.23
CA ALA A 182 29.09 -1.88 18.90
C ALA A 182 27.65 -2.26 19.28
N ARG A 183 26.90 -2.83 18.33
CA ARG A 183 25.53 -3.30 18.59
C ARG A 183 25.47 -4.42 19.63
N LYS A 184 26.41 -5.37 19.56
CA LYS A 184 26.49 -6.46 20.55
C LYS A 184 26.77 -5.91 21.95
N ASN A 185 27.68 -4.95 22.07
CA ASN A 185 27.98 -4.30 23.34
C ASN A 185 26.79 -3.51 23.88
N GLU A 186 26.09 -2.76 23.04
CA GLU A 186 24.86 -2.04 23.40
C GLU A 186 23.81 -2.99 24.00
N LEU A 187 23.54 -4.11 23.33
CA LEU A 187 22.59 -5.12 23.81
C LEU A 187 23.05 -5.79 25.11
N LEU A 188 24.35 -6.10 25.24
CA LEU A 188 24.89 -6.67 26.47
C LEU A 188 24.78 -5.70 27.66
N CYS A 189 25.06 -4.41 27.46
CA CYS A 189 24.89 -3.40 28.50
C CYS A 189 23.42 -3.29 28.93
N ALA A 190 22.49 -3.25 27.98
CA ALA A 190 21.06 -3.22 28.27
C ALA A 190 20.61 -4.44 29.08
N GLU A 191 21.11 -5.64 28.76
CA GLU A 191 20.82 -6.87 29.49
C GLU A 191 21.37 -6.83 30.93
N ILE A 192 22.60 -6.36 31.11
CA ILE A 192 23.21 -6.20 32.43
C ILE A 192 22.39 -5.23 33.29
N GLU A 193 22.00 -4.07 32.73
CA GLU A 193 21.18 -3.09 33.43
C GLU A 193 19.82 -3.67 33.84
N TYR A 194 19.20 -4.46 32.96
CA TYR A 194 17.94 -5.13 33.25
C TYR A 194 18.10 -6.12 34.43
N MET A 195 19.13 -6.97 34.39
CA MET A 195 19.37 -7.97 35.43
C MET A 195 19.69 -7.33 36.78
N GLN A 196 20.48 -6.26 36.81
CA GLN A 196 20.79 -5.52 38.05
C GLN A 196 19.54 -4.85 38.66
N ARG A 197 18.68 -4.29 37.81
CA ARG A 197 17.42 -3.69 38.26
C ARG A 197 16.50 -4.76 38.85
N ARG A 198 16.43 -5.92 38.20
CA ARG A 198 15.64 -7.06 38.68
C ARG A 198 16.17 -7.65 39.98
N GLU A 199 17.49 -7.74 40.13
CA GLU A 199 18.12 -8.15 41.38
C GLU A 199 17.73 -7.23 42.52
N THR A 200 17.79 -5.91 42.29
CA THR A 200 17.43 -4.90 43.30
C THR A 200 15.96 -5.01 43.73
N GLU A 201 15.03 -5.19 42.78
CA GLU A 201 13.61 -5.42 43.07
C GLU A 201 13.40 -6.66 43.94
N LEU A 202 14.02 -7.79 43.55
CA LEU A 202 13.89 -9.04 44.30
C LEU A 202 14.51 -8.95 45.69
N GLN A 203 15.62 -8.22 45.86
CA GLN A 203 16.22 -7.98 47.17
C GLN A 203 15.28 -7.15 48.06
N ASN A 204 14.64 -6.12 47.51
CA ASN A 204 13.66 -5.30 48.23
C ASN A 204 12.43 -6.13 48.64
N ASP A 205 11.88 -6.94 47.74
CA ASP A 205 10.75 -7.84 48.02
C ASP A 205 11.12 -8.86 49.10
N ASN A 206 12.32 -9.44 49.02
CA ASN A 206 12.80 -10.42 50.00
C ASN A 206 12.95 -9.79 51.39
N MET A 207 13.49 -8.56 51.47
CA MET A 207 13.60 -7.80 52.71
C MET A 207 12.21 -7.50 53.31
N TYR A 208 11.26 -7.08 52.48
CA TYR A 208 9.88 -6.83 52.90
C TYR A 208 9.22 -8.10 53.46
N LEU A 209 9.32 -9.22 52.75
CA LEU A 209 8.77 -10.51 53.19
C LEU A 209 9.39 -10.98 54.50
N LYS A 210 10.72 -10.86 54.67
CA LYS A 210 11.40 -11.17 55.94
C LYS A 210 10.86 -10.33 57.11
N SER A 211 10.62 -9.04 56.89
CA SER A 211 10.01 -8.17 57.90
C SER A 211 8.59 -8.64 58.26
N LYS A 212 7.78 -9.00 57.26
CA LYS A 212 6.41 -9.51 57.45
C LYS A 212 6.36 -10.84 58.19
N VAL A 213 7.27 -11.77 57.90
CA VAL A 213 7.39 -13.04 58.63
C VAL A 213 7.73 -12.76 60.09
N ALA A 214 8.72 -11.91 60.37
CA ALA A 214 9.08 -11.55 61.74
C ALA A 214 7.92 -10.86 62.50
N GLU A 215 7.10 -10.04 61.82
CA GLU A 215 5.87 -9.49 62.40
C GLU A 215 4.83 -10.58 62.73
N SER A 216 4.61 -11.54 61.82
CA SER A 216 3.66 -12.63 62.01
C SER A 216 4.08 -13.59 63.13
N GLU A 217 5.37 -13.93 63.21
CA GLU A 217 5.94 -14.76 64.28
C GLU A 217 5.78 -14.10 65.66
N ARG A 218 6.00 -12.78 65.74
CA ARG A 218 5.73 -12.01 66.98
C ARG A 218 4.24 -12.02 67.34
N GLY A 219 3.35 -11.93 66.36
CA GLY A 219 1.89 -12.03 66.58
C GLY A 219 1.42 -13.41 67.03
N LEU A 220 2.05 -14.49 66.54
CA LEU A 220 1.76 -15.86 66.99
C LEU A 220 2.27 -16.11 68.41
N GLN A 221 3.44 -15.58 68.78
CA GLN A 221 3.98 -15.68 70.14
C GLN A 221 3.11 -14.95 71.18
N THR A 222 2.54 -13.78 70.83
CA THR A 222 1.60 -13.07 71.72
C THR A 222 0.27 -13.80 71.88
N VAL A 223 -0.25 -14.45 70.82
CA VAL A 223 -1.45 -15.30 70.90
C VAL A 223 -1.21 -16.57 71.72
N ASN A 224 -0.04 -17.20 71.60
CA ASN A 224 0.34 -18.38 72.39
C ASN A 224 0.45 -18.08 73.91
N MET A 225 0.81 -16.86 74.30
CA MET A 225 0.81 -16.44 75.71
C MET A 225 -0.60 -16.17 76.29
N MET A 226 -1.64 -16.07 75.47
CA MET A 226 -3.03 -15.83 75.91
C MET A 226 -3.91 -17.09 76.00
N GLY A 227 -3.37 -18.29 75.77
CA GLY A 227 -4.07 -19.55 76.06
C GLY A 227 -5.36 -19.78 75.26
N SER A 228 -5.23 -20.27 74.03
CA SER A 228 -6.34 -20.84 73.24
C SER A 228 -5.98 -22.26 72.81
N ALA A 229 -6.89 -23.20 73.08
CA ALA A 229 -6.73 -24.62 72.80
C ALA A 229 -7.13 -24.97 71.36
N SER A 230 -6.37 -25.88 70.76
CA SER A 230 -6.66 -26.66 69.54
C SER A 230 -6.43 -25.98 68.18
N THR A 231 -5.24 -26.18 67.59
CA THR A 231 -5.06 -26.30 66.13
C THR A 231 -3.84 -27.18 65.83
N SER A 232 -3.94 -28.47 66.16
CA SER A 232 -2.93 -29.50 65.88
C SER A 232 -2.80 -29.89 64.39
N GLU A 233 -3.45 -29.20 63.45
CA GLU A 233 -3.47 -29.60 62.02
C GLU A 233 -2.70 -28.66 61.07
N TYR A 234 -2.25 -27.48 61.51
CA TYR A 234 -1.58 -26.54 60.60
C TYR A 234 -0.07 -26.77 60.43
N VAL A 235 0.58 -27.49 61.34
CA VAL A 235 2.04 -27.70 61.30
C VAL A 235 2.43 -28.77 60.25
N GLN A 236 1.48 -29.59 59.79
CA GLN A 236 1.72 -30.69 58.85
C GLN A 236 1.91 -30.23 57.38
N ASN A 237 1.52 -29.01 57.02
CA ASN A 237 1.47 -28.53 55.62
C ASN A 237 2.59 -27.54 55.23
N MET A 238 3.73 -27.54 55.94
CA MET A 238 4.93 -26.85 55.45
C MET A 238 5.46 -27.61 54.22
N ILE A 239 4.92 -27.26 53.05
CA ILE A 239 5.39 -27.72 51.74
C ILE A 239 6.89 -27.46 51.69
N HIS A 240 7.66 -28.53 51.53
CA HIS A 240 9.11 -28.48 51.34
C HIS A 240 9.43 -27.56 50.16
N TYR A 241 9.87 -26.34 50.46
CA TYR A 241 10.22 -25.35 49.45
C TYR A 241 11.59 -25.74 48.88
N ASP A 242 11.59 -26.49 47.77
CA ASP A 242 12.81 -26.80 47.03
C ASP A 242 13.17 -25.62 46.11
N PRO A 243 14.22 -24.84 46.40
CA PRO A 243 14.63 -23.68 45.61
C PRO A 243 15.01 -24.03 44.16
N ARG A 244 15.25 -25.31 43.84
CA ARG A 244 15.52 -25.74 42.45
C ARG A 244 14.30 -25.60 41.54
N ASN A 245 13.09 -25.79 42.06
CA ASN A 245 11.87 -25.76 41.25
C ASN A 245 11.47 -24.33 40.84
N PHE A 246 11.77 -23.33 41.67
CA PHE A 246 11.48 -21.92 41.39
C PHE A 246 12.37 -21.34 40.28
N LEU A 247 13.66 -21.72 40.27
CA LEU A 247 14.59 -21.33 39.21
C LEU A 247 14.18 -21.93 37.85
N GLN A 248 13.78 -23.20 37.82
CA GLN A 248 13.36 -23.88 36.59
C GLN A 248 12.08 -23.27 35.99
N PHE A 249 11.11 -22.90 36.84
CA PHE A 249 9.84 -22.32 36.41
C PHE A 249 9.96 -20.88 35.88
N ASN A 250 10.84 -20.07 36.46
CA ASN A 250 11.08 -18.68 36.00
C ASN A 250 11.91 -18.60 34.72
N ILE A 251 12.82 -19.56 34.49
CA ILE A 251 13.56 -19.67 33.21
C ILE A 251 12.59 -19.98 32.05
N MET A 252 11.51 -20.73 32.32
CA MET A 252 10.51 -21.06 31.29
C MET A 252 9.50 -19.96 30.99
N GLN A 253 9.28 -18.99 31.89
CA GLN A 253 8.29 -17.91 31.72
C GLN A 253 8.86 -16.57 31.22
N GLN A 254 10.14 -16.50 30.85
CA GLN A 254 10.61 -15.30 30.16
C GLN A 254 9.84 -15.11 28.83
N PRO A 255 9.35 -13.89 28.53
CA PRO A 255 8.79 -13.62 27.22
C PRO A 255 9.88 -13.89 26.19
N GLN A 256 9.71 -14.93 25.38
CA GLN A 256 10.55 -15.16 24.21
C GLN A 256 10.29 -14.01 23.25
N TYR A 257 11.08 -12.96 23.34
CA TYR A 257 11.16 -11.94 22.30
C TYR A 257 11.84 -12.60 21.10
N TYR A 258 11.05 -13.34 20.32
CA TYR A 258 11.43 -13.77 18.99
C TYR A 258 11.53 -12.51 18.13
N PRO A 259 12.69 -12.20 17.53
CA PRO A 259 12.70 -11.37 16.35
C PRO A 259 12.04 -12.21 15.26
N GLU A 260 10.91 -11.75 14.77
CA GLU A 260 10.23 -12.23 13.56
C GLU A 260 11.27 -12.49 12.46
N GLN A 261 11.52 -13.77 12.20
CA GLN A 261 12.37 -14.21 11.11
C GLN A 261 11.47 -14.33 9.89
N GLU A 262 11.25 -13.21 9.21
CA GLU A 262 10.61 -13.21 7.89
C GLU A 262 11.43 -14.04 6.89
N ASP A 263 10.74 -15.02 6.33
CA ASP A 263 10.99 -15.76 5.08
C ASP A 263 12.39 -16.30 4.80
N ARG A 264 12.62 -17.52 5.27
CA ARG A 264 13.61 -18.43 4.66
C ARG A 264 13.14 -19.87 4.56
N LYS A 265 11.91 -20.11 4.06
CA LYS A 265 11.48 -21.43 3.58
C LYS A 265 10.51 -21.33 2.41
N ALA A 266 11.02 -20.96 1.25
CA ALA A 266 10.39 -21.24 -0.04
C ALA A 266 11.47 -21.45 -1.11
N PHE A 267 12.42 -22.35 -0.88
CA PHE A 267 13.32 -22.84 -1.92
C PHE A 267 14.01 -24.09 -1.38
N MET A 268 13.36 -25.25 -1.51
CA MET A 268 13.95 -26.59 -1.57
C MET A 268 12.84 -27.64 -1.51
N SER A 269 12.07 -27.74 -2.59
CA SER A 269 11.36 -28.95 -2.97
C SER A 269 10.78 -28.74 -4.38
N ASP A 270 11.63 -28.95 -5.38
CA ASP A 270 11.26 -29.46 -6.70
C ASP A 270 12.56 -29.90 -7.40
N GLU A 271 13.09 -31.04 -6.95
CA GLU A 271 13.94 -31.92 -7.75
C GLU A 271 13.35 -33.34 -7.62
N ARG A 272 12.35 -33.61 -8.47
CA ARG A 272 12.13 -34.92 -9.12
C ARG A 272 11.11 -34.81 -10.24
#